data_AF-A0A9D2X4V3-F1
#
_entry.id   AF-A0A9D2X4V3-F1
#
_cell.length_a   1.000
_cell.length_b   1.000
_cell.length_c   1.000
_cell.angle_alpha   90.00
_cell.angle_beta   90.00
_cell.angle_gamma   90.00
#
_symmetry.space_group_name_H-M   'P 1'
#
loop_
_entity.id
_entity.type
_entity.pdbx_description
1 polymer ?
#
loop_
_entity_poly.entity_id
_entity_poly.type
_entity_poly.pdbx_seq_one_letter_code
_entity_poly.pdbx_strand_id
1 'polypeptide(L)' 'MKKNTQNLYNEILSLLDKDGVTKKEIFEQLQEKHKVAPSEIRNSMRQVRADFLKKLNVLQSGVVRI' A
#
# COMPACT_ATOMS: atom_id res chain seq x y z
N MET A 1 17.17 -9.70 -4.58
CA MET A 1 16.15 -10.05 -3.56
C MET A 1 14.92 -9.14 -3.67
N LYS A 2 14.09 -9.25 -4.72
CA LYS A 2 12.92 -8.37 -4.97
C LYS A 2 11.57 -8.91 -4.43
N LYS A 3 11.55 -10.09 -3.80
CA LYS A 3 10.30 -10.81 -3.47
C LYS A 3 9.55 -10.25 -2.26
N ASN A 4 10.23 -9.65 -1.27
CA ASN A 4 9.57 -9.17 -0.05
C ASN A 4 8.74 -7.90 -0.27
N THR A 5 9.23 -6.96 -1.06
CA THR A 5 8.58 -5.65 -1.22
C THR A 5 7.28 -5.74 -2.02
N GLN A 6 7.25 -6.61 -3.04
CA GLN A 6 6.03 -6.88 -3.81
C GLN A 6 4.93 -7.53 -2.94
N ASN A 7 5.34 -8.39 -2.00
CA ASN A 7 4.42 -9.04 -1.07
C ASN A 7 3.80 -8.05 -0.09
N LEU A 8 4.60 -7.14 0.49
CA LEU A 8 4.10 -6.08 1.38
C LEU A 8 3.08 -5.17 0.67
N TYR A 9 3.37 -4.79 -0.58
CA TYR A 9 2.47 -3.94 -1.37
C TYR A 9 1.10 -4.58 -1.58
N ASN A 10 1.06 -5.83 -2.03
CA ASN A 10 -0.19 -6.55 -2.28
C ASN A 10 -0.98 -6.79 -0.98
N GLU A 11 -0.28 -7.04 0.13
CA GLU A 11 -0.91 -7.26 1.41
C GLU A 11 -1.52 -5.97 1.99
N ILE A 12 -0.83 -4.83 1.85
CA ILE A 12 -1.41 -3.52 2.20
C ILE A 12 -2.70 -3.28 1.41
N LEU A 13 -2.72 -3.56 0.10
CA LEU A 13 -3.93 -3.41 -0.71
C LEU A 13 -5.07 -4.32 -0.21
N SER A 14 -4.78 -5.58 0.11
CA SER A 14 -5.78 -6.51 0.65
C SER A 14 -6.32 -6.06 2.02
N LEU A 15 -5.50 -5.43 2.85
CA LEU A 15 -5.94 -4.91 4.15
C LEU A 15 -6.78 -3.64 4.01
N LEU A 16 -6.49 -2.80 3.03
CA LEU A 16 -7.28 -1.60 2.72
C LEU A 16 -8.65 -1.93 2.10
N ASP A 17 -8.80 -3.12 1.51
CA ASP A 17 -10.08 -3.60 0.97
C ASP A 17 -11.07 -4.01 2.08
N LYS A 18 -10.60 -4.13 3.33
CA LYS A 18 -11.43 -4.42 4.50
C LYS A 18 -11.99 -3.13 5.07
N ASP A 19 -13.30 -3.09 5.31
CA ASP A 19 -13.95 -1.95 5.94
C ASP A 19 -13.44 -1.71 7.37
N GLY A 20 -13.24 -0.43 7.70
CA GLY A 20 -12.92 0.02 9.06
C GLY A 20 -11.47 -0.16 9.50
N VAL A 21 -10.58 -0.68 8.64
CA VAL A 21 -9.17 -0.87 9.01
C VAL A 21 -8.41 0.46 9.03
N THR A 22 -7.74 0.73 10.14
CA THR A 22 -6.92 1.92 10.32
C THR A 22 -5.49 1.70 9.85
N LYS A 23 -4.80 2.80 9.51
CA LYS A 23 -3.37 2.80 9.18
C LYS A 23 -2.51 2.13 10.27
N LYS A 24 -2.87 2.31 11.55
CA LYS A 24 -2.13 1.76 12.68
C LYS A 24 -2.25 0.23 12.70
N GLU A 25 -3.45 -0.30 12.52
CA GLU A 25 -3.68 -1.75 12.48
C GLU A 25 -2.98 -2.42 11.30
N ILE A 26 -2.99 -1.79 10.12
CA ILE A 26 -2.24 -2.28 8.95
C ILE A 26 -0.75 -2.38 9.27
N PHE A 27 -0.21 -1.33 9.91
CA PHE A 27 1.21 -1.30 10.26
C PHE A 27 1.57 -2.38 11.28
N GLU A 28 0.76 -2.55 12.33
CA GLU A 28 0.97 -3.57 13.36
C GLU A 28 0.89 -4.99 12.79
N GLN A 29 -0.14 -5.29 11.97
CA GLN A 29 -0.28 -6.60 11.33
C GLN A 29 0.89 -6.95 10.40
N LEU A 30 1.37 -5.97 9.63
CA LEU A 30 2.51 -6.19 8.74
C LEU A 30 3.82 -6.34 9.51
N GLN A 31 3.99 -5.61 10.62
CA GLN A 31 5.17 -5.72 11.47
C GLN A 31 5.22 -7.06 12.22
N GLU A 32 4.06 -7.59 12.63
CA GLU A 32 3.97 -8.90 13.28
C GLU A 32 4.24 -10.04 12.29
N LYS A 33 3.66 -9.95 11.08
CA LYS A 33 3.71 -11.03 10.09
C LYS A 33 5.03 -11.06 9.30
N HIS A 34 5.52 -9.89 8.92
CA HIS A 34 6.77 -9.74 8.18
C HIS A 34 7.80 -9.20 9.16
N LYS A 35 8.83 -10.01 9.50
CA LYS A 35 9.98 -9.58 10.31
C LYS A 35 10.86 -8.60 9.52
N VAL A 36 10.29 -7.49 9.06
CA VAL A 36 10.90 -6.46 8.24
C VAL A 36 11.03 -5.18 9.04
N ALA A 37 11.95 -4.31 8.62
CA ALA A 37 12.16 -3.04 9.29
C ALA A 37 10.90 -2.14 9.17
N PRO A 38 10.55 -1.38 10.22
CA PRO A 38 9.48 -0.37 10.18
C PRO A 38 9.58 0.62 8.99
N SER A 39 10.80 0.91 8.53
CA SER A 39 11.05 1.75 7.36
C SER A 39 10.50 1.14 6.07
N GLU A 40 10.63 -0.16 5.86
CA GLU A 40 10.17 -0.86 4.65
C GLU A 40 8.64 -0.87 4.56
N ILE A 41 7.96 -1.11 5.68
CA ILE A 41 6.49 -1.04 5.76
C ILE A 41 6.02 0.38 5.44
N ARG A 42 6.64 1.39 6.07
CA ARG A 42 6.30 2.81 5.82
C ARG A 42 6.53 3.21 4.36
N ASN A 43 7.61 2.75 3.75
CA ASN A 43 7.89 3.00 2.33
C ASN A 43 6.83 2.36 1.43
N SER A 44 6.45 1.11 1.72
CA SER A 44 5.41 0.40 0.97
C SER A 44 4.05 1.09 1.10
N MET A 45 3.67 1.52 2.31
CA MET A 45 2.42 2.28 2.52
C MET A 45 2.42 3.63 1.79
N ARG A 46 3.55 4.34 1.78
CA ARG A 46 3.70 5.59 1.01
C ARG A 46 3.53 5.35 -0.48
N GLN A 47 4.09 4.25 -0.99
CA GLN A 47 3.98 3.88 -2.39
C GLN A 47 2.52 3.58 -2.78
N VAL A 48 1.82 2.75 -1.99
CA VAL A 48 0.39 2.48 -2.19
C VAL A 48 -0.43 3.77 -2.21
N ARG A 49 -0.18 4.69 -1.27
CA ARG A 49 -0.86 5.99 -1.23
C ARG A 49 -0.58 6.83 -2.47
N ALA A 50 0.69 6.90 -2.91
CA ALA A 50 1.07 7.67 -4.08
C ALA A 50 0.41 7.12 -5.35
N ASP A 51 0.35 5.80 -5.51
CA ASP A 51 -0.27 5.16 -6.67
C ASP A 51 -1.80 5.32 -6.66
N PHE A 52 -2.43 5.30 -5.50
CA PHE A 52 -3.85 5.63 -5.36
C PHE A 52 -4.15 7.08 -5.76
N LEU A 53 -3.37 8.04 -5.26
CA LEU A 53 -3.52 9.45 -5.63
C LEU A 53 -3.27 9.70 -7.13
N LYS A 54 -2.29 9.01 -7.72
CA LYS A 54 -2.07 9.06 -9.17
C LYS A 54 -3.30 8.55 -9.94
N LYS A 55 -3.88 7.42 -9.55
CA LYS A 55 -5.10 6.88 -10.17
C LYS A 55 -6.27 7.86 -10.05
N LEU A 56 -6.47 8.48 -8.88
CA LEU A 56 -7.48 9.50 -8.69
C LEU A 56 -7.26 10.72 -9.61
N ASN A 57 -6.02 11.20 -9.71
CA ASN A 57 -5.68 12.31 -10.61
C ASN A 57 -5.89 11.96 -12.10
N VAL A 58 -5.59 10.72 -12.51
CA VAL A 58 -5.85 10.26 -13.89
C VAL A 58 -7.36 10.20 -14.16
N LEU A 59 -8.15 9.71 -13.20
CA LEU A 59 -9.61 9.68 -13.30
C LEU A 59 -10.22 11.10 -13.33
N GLN A 60 -9.68 12.04 -12.55
CA GLN A 60 -10.14 13.44 -12.51
C GLN A 60 -9.72 14.27 -13.74
N SER A 61 -8.58 13.96 -14.34
CA SER A 61 -8.09 14.69 -15.52
C SER A 61 -8.73 14.25 -16.84
N GLY A 62 -9.57 13.21 -16.84
CA GLY A 62 -10.25 12.70 -18.05
C GLY A 62 -9.30 12.15 -19.12
N VAL A 63 -8.00 12.07 -18.84
CA VAL A 63 -6.99 11.57 -19.78
C VAL A 63 -6.97 10.04 -19.69
N VAL A 64 -7.97 9.39 -20.29
CA VAL A 64 -7.82 8.01 -20.74
C VAL A 64 -6.98 8.08 -22.02
N ARG A 65 -5.65 7.94 -21.91
CA ARG A 65 -4.83 7.61 -23.09
C ARG A 65 -5.11 6.14 -23.43
N ILE A 66 -6.03 5.95 -24.38
CA ILE A 66 -6.19 4.71 -25.15
C ILE A 66 -5.06 4.66 -26.18
#